data_AF-A0A369CH52-F1
#
_entry.id   AF-A0A369CH52-F1
#
_cell.length_a   1.000
_cell.length_b   1.000
_cell.length_c   1.000
_cell.angle_alpha   90.00
_cell.angle_beta   90.00
_cell.angle_gamma   90.00
#
_symmetry.space_group_name_H-M   'P 1'
#
loop_
_entity.id
_entity.type
_entity.pdbx_description
1 polymer ?
#
loop_
_entity_poly.entity_id
_entity_poly.type
_entity_poly.pdbx_seq_one_letter_code
_entity_poly.pdbx_strand_id
1 'polypeptide(L)'
;MFGFPAYYVHGKLFACLYGEGVGLKVPGEIANSLLTERHVVPFQPLGRPPMREWVQINRPQAEDYRQDAALFRASAEFVGTVVGTAGKKR
;
A
#
# COMPACT_ATOMS: atom_id res chain seq x y z
N MET A 1 0.59 -9.02 -11.49
CA MET A 1 1.46 -8.10 -10.75
C MET A 1 0.95 -6.69 -11.01
N PHE A 2 0.79 -5.85 -9.98
CA PHE A 2 0.31 -4.48 -10.14
C PHE A 2 1.40 -3.53 -9.65
N GLY A 3 1.83 -2.63 -10.53
CA GLY A 3 2.86 -1.65 -10.21
C GLY A 3 4.30 -2.15 -10.36
N PHE A 4 5.22 -1.23 -10.68
CA PHE A 4 6.67 -1.45 -10.76
C PHE A 4 7.42 -0.12 -10.53
N PRO A 5 8.46 -0.09 -9.69
CA PRO A 5 8.96 -1.17 -8.83
C PRO A 5 7.97 -1.57 -7.72
N ALA A 6 8.15 -2.79 -7.23
CA ALA A 6 7.35 -3.42 -6.18
C ALA A 6 8.25 -3.90 -5.04
N TYR A 7 7.82 -3.68 -3.80
CA TYR A 7 8.60 -3.90 -2.59
C TYR A 7 7.95 -4.96 -1.71
N TYR A 8 8.78 -5.87 -1.20
CA TYR A 8 8.32 -7.08 -0.53
C TYR A 8 8.99 -7.27 0.83
N VAL A 9 8.24 -7.81 1.78
CA VAL A 9 8.76 -8.33 3.06
C VAL A 9 8.38 -9.81 3.13
N HIS A 10 9.37 -10.69 3.31
CA HIS A 10 9.17 -12.15 3.33
C HIS A 10 8.33 -12.68 2.13
N GLY A 11 8.57 -12.15 0.93
CA GLY A 11 7.85 -12.52 -0.29
C GLY A 11 6.43 -11.98 -0.41
N LYS A 12 5.96 -11.14 0.53
CA LYS A 12 4.64 -10.50 0.49
C LYS A 12 4.77 -9.04 0.09
N LEU A 13 3.98 -8.63 -0.90
CA LEU A 13 3.95 -7.24 -1.37
C LEU A 13 3.41 -6.34 -0.27
N PHE A 14 4.14 -5.28 0.06
CA PHE A 14 3.68 -4.24 0.99
C PHE A 14 3.57 -2.87 0.32
N ALA A 15 4.40 -2.57 -0.69
CA ALA A 15 4.33 -1.33 -1.45
C ALA A 15 4.61 -1.53 -2.94
N CYS A 16 4.05 -0.71 -3.81
CA CYS A 16 4.43 -0.63 -5.21
C CYS A 16 4.15 0.75 -5.80
N LEU A 17 4.92 1.14 -6.82
CA LEU A 17 4.60 2.30 -7.64
C LEU A 17 3.52 1.93 -8.66
N TYR A 18 2.41 2.66 -8.67
CA TYR A 18 1.27 2.41 -9.55
C TYR A 18 0.65 3.73 -10.02
N GLY A 19 0.62 3.94 -11.33
CA GLY A 19 0.26 5.24 -11.89
C GLY A 19 1.24 6.32 -11.41
N GLU A 20 0.71 7.39 -10.83
CA GLU A 20 1.49 8.51 -10.28
C GLU A 20 1.72 8.42 -8.77
N GLY A 21 1.35 7.28 -8.15
CA GLY A 21 1.38 7.15 -6.69
C GLY A 21 2.01 5.85 -6.19
N VAL A 22 2.04 5.74 -4.87
CA VAL A 22 2.52 4.54 -4.16
C VAL A 22 1.33 3.80 -3.59
N GLY A 23 1.06 2.61 -4.10
CA GLY A 23 0.16 1.65 -3.47
C GLY A 23 0.81 1.08 -2.22
N LEU A 24 0.11 1.10 -1.09
CA LEU A 24 0.63 0.69 0.21
C LEU A 24 -0.38 -0.18 0.95
N LYS A 25 0.11 -1.30 1.50
CA LYS A 25 -0.68 -2.20 2.34
C LYS A 25 -0.63 -1.74 3.80
N VAL A 26 -1.78 -1.48 4.40
CA VAL A 26 -1.90 -1.04 5.80
C VAL A 26 -3.06 -1.79 6.47
N PRO A 27 -3.12 -1.87 7.81
CA PRO A 27 -4.31 -2.33 8.52
C PRO A 27 -5.57 -1.60 8.04
N GLY A 28 -6.71 -2.29 7.96
CA GLY A 28 -7.95 -1.71 7.42
C GLY A 28 -8.43 -0.46 8.17
N GLU A 29 -8.21 -0.39 9.48
CA GLU A 29 -8.52 0.80 10.28
C GLU A 29 -7.66 2.00 9.88
N ILE A 30 -6.37 1.77 9.65
CA ILE A 30 -5.44 2.81 9.17
C ILE A 30 -5.80 3.21 7.75
N ALA A 31 -6.15 2.27 6.86
CA ALA A 31 -6.62 2.60 5.52
C ALA A 31 -7.82 3.54 5.55
N ASN A 32 -8.83 3.24 6.38
CA ASN A 32 -10.01 4.09 6.52
C ASN A 32 -9.67 5.49 7.02
N SER A 33 -8.73 5.62 7.98
CA SER A 33 -8.27 6.92 8.46
C SER A 33 -7.53 7.71 7.37
N LEU A 34 -6.60 7.07 6.66
CA LEU A 34 -5.81 7.70 5.61
C LEU A 34 -6.67 8.19 4.44
N LEU A 35 -7.75 7.48 4.12
CA LEU A 35 -8.69 7.88 3.05
C LEU A 35 -9.43 9.20 3.32
N THR A 36 -9.32 9.76 4.53
CA THR A 36 -9.82 11.11 4.83
C THR A 36 -8.86 12.21 4.34
N GLU A 37 -7.62 11.86 3.99
CA GLU A 37 -6.61 12.78 3.51
C GLU A 37 -6.73 13.00 2.00
N ARG A 38 -6.65 14.26 1.56
CA ARG A 38 -6.89 14.63 0.15
C ARG A 38 -5.92 13.98 -0.85
N HIS A 39 -4.76 13.57 -0.38
CA HIS A 39 -3.69 13.01 -1.21
C HIS A 39 -3.67 11.48 -1.18
N VAL A 40 -4.67 10.85 -0.54
CA VAL A 40 -4.80 9.40 -0.44
C VAL A 40 -6.09 8.96 -1.10
N VAL A 41 -6.00 7.94 -1.96
CA VAL A 41 -7.15 7.36 -2.66
C VAL A 41 -7.21 5.85 -2.46
N PRO A 42 -8.37 5.20 -2.66
CA PRO A 42 -8.45 3.75 -2.63
C PRO A 42 -7.51 3.13 -3.66
N PHE A 43 -6.77 2.09 -3.28
CA PHE A 43 -5.94 1.38 -4.25
C PHE A 43 -6.81 0.48 -5.13
N GLN A 44 -6.96 0.86 -6.40
CA GLN A 44 -7.82 0.21 -7.39
C GLN A 44 -7.04 -0.16 -8.66
N PRO A 45 -6.05 -1.05 -8.56
CA PRO A 45 -5.28 -1.44 -9.73
C PRO A 45 -6.19 -2.08 -10.79
N LEU A 46 -5.98 -1.69 -12.05
CA LEU A 46 -6.77 -2.13 -13.22
C LEU A 46 -8.27 -1.85 -13.12
N GLY A 47 -8.70 -0.84 -12.35
CA GLY A 47 -10.12 -0.50 -12.19
C GLY A 47 -10.93 -1.55 -11.42
N ARG A 48 -10.25 -2.41 -10.64
CA ARG A 48 -10.90 -3.41 -9.79
C ARG A 48 -11.52 -2.79 -8.54
N PRO A 49 -12.46 -3.49 -7.87
CA PRO A 49 -12.98 -3.05 -6.57
C PRO A 49 -11.85 -2.72 -5.59
N PRO A 50 -12.03 -1.69 -4.74
CA PRO A 50 -11.00 -1.24 -3.82
C PRO A 50 -10.70 -2.33 -2.78
N MET A 51 -9.42 -2.49 -2.46
CA MET A 51 -8.99 -3.46 -1.46
C MET A 51 -8.97 -2.80 -0.07
N ARG A 52 -9.63 -3.41 0.91
CA ARG A 52 -9.81 -2.83 2.28
C ARG A 52 -8.51 -2.43 2.98
N GLU A 53 -7.44 -3.17 2.73
CA GLU A 53 -6.13 -2.98 3.39
C GLU A 53 -5.11 -2.29 2.49
N TRP A 54 -5.58 -1.60 1.45
CA TRP A 54 -4.70 -0.92 0.51
C TRP A 54 -5.18 0.49 0.20
N VAL A 55 -4.22 1.40 0.19
CA VAL A 55 -4.40 2.79 -0.22
C VAL A 55 -3.35 3.16 -1.26
N GLN A 56 -3.60 4.21 -2.03
CA GLN A 56 -2.61 4.82 -2.90
C GLN A 56 -2.33 6.24 -2.41
N ILE A 57 -1.08 6.51 -2.08
CA ILE A 57 -0.61 7.84 -1.65
C ILE A 57 -0.08 8.56 -2.89
N ASN A 58 -0.64 9.73 -3.20
CA ASN A 58 -0.28 10.56 -4.33
C ASN A 58 0.38 11.85 -3.82
N ARG A 59 1.71 11.94 -3.91
CA ARG A 59 2.42 13.20 -3.62
C ARG A 59 2.78 13.90 -4.93
N PRO A 60 2.71 15.24 -4.97
CA PRO A 60 3.06 15.99 -6.19
C PRO A 60 4.56 15.93 -6.49
N GLN A 61 5.41 15.80 -5.46
CA GLN A 61 6.85 15.67 -5.61
C GLN A 61 7.36 14.39 -4.96
N ALA A 62 8.38 13.78 -5.54
CA ALA A 62 8.97 12.53 -5.04
C ALA A 62 9.53 12.71 -3.62
N GLU A 63 10.06 13.89 -3.32
CA GLU A 63 10.66 14.25 -2.05
C GLU A 63 9.65 14.29 -0.90
N ASP A 64 8.38 14.57 -1.19
CA ASP A 64 7.32 14.67 -0.18
C ASP A 64 6.97 13.31 0.44
N TYR A 65 7.25 12.20 -0.26
CA TYR A 65 7.09 10.86 0.31
C TYR A 65 7.99 10.60 1.52
N ARG A 66 9.00 11.45 1.77
CA ARG A 66 9.77 11.40 3.03
C ARG A 66 8.89 11.66 4.26
N GLN A 67 7.80 12.40 4.10
CA GLN A 67 6.80 12.62 5.17
C GLN A 67 6.09 11.32 5.55
N ASP A 68 5.98 10.37 4.62
CA ASP A 68 5.29 9.09 4.78
C ASP A 68 6.23 7.96 5.25
N ALA A 69 7.50 8.26 5.54
CA ALA A 69 8.51 7.25 5.87
C ALA A 69 8.12 6.38 7.08
N ALA A 70 7.50 6.97 8.10
CA ALA A 70 7.01 6.22 9.26
C ALA A 70 5.88 5.25 8.87
N LEU A 71 4.99 5.67 7.98
CA LEU A 71 3.90 4.85 7.48
C LEU A 71 4.41 3.68 6.62
N PHE A 72 5.42 3.92 5.78
CA PHE A 72 6.07 2.85 5.01
C PHE A 72 6.76 1.81 5.90
N ARG A 73 7.42 2.26 6.98
CA ARG A 73 8.01 1.35 7.97
C ARG A 73 6.93 0.51 8.67
N ALA A 74 5.87 1.15 9.15
CA ALA A 74 4.76 0.46 9.80
C ALA A 74 4.07 -0.55 8.87
N SER A 75 3.92 -0.22 7.58
CA SER A 75 3.42 -1.14 6.55
C SER A 75 4.31 -2.37 6.40
N ALA A 76 5.63 -2.18 6.27
CA ALA A 76 6.59 -3.27 6.15
C ALA A 76 6.55 -4.19 7.39
N GLU A 77 6.49 -3.63 8.59
CA GLU A 77 6.37 -4.38 9.86
C GLU A 77 5.05 -5.15 9.94
N PHE A 78 3.92 -4.51 9.60
CA PHE A 78 2.62 -5.16 9.53
C PHE A 78 2.64 -6.36 8.59
N VAL A 79 3.12 -6.19 7.35
CA VAL A 79 3.19 -7.29 6.38
C VAL A 79 4.17 -8.39 6.82
N GLY A 80 5.24 -8.01 7.51
CA GLY A 80 6.20 -8.95 8.10
C GLY A 80 5.60 -9.83 9.20
N THR A 81 4.65 -9.31 9.98
CA THR A 81 4.00 -10.01 11.11
C THR A 81 2.73 -10.75 10.72
N VAL A 82 2.11 -10.43 9.59
CA VAL A 82 0.95 -11.19 9.06
C VAL A 82 1.41 -12.61 8.71
N VAL A 83 1.28 -13.56 9.63
CA VAL A 83 1.52 -15.00 9.37
C VAL A 83 0.55 -15.46 8.27
N GLY A 84 1.08 -16.24 7.32
CA GLY A 84 0.52 -16.45 5.99
C GLY A 84 -1.01 -16.68 5.90
N THR A 85 -1.72 -15.69 5.37
CA THR A 85 -3.00 -15.88 4.66
C THR A 85 -2.87 -15.56 3.17
N ALA A 86 -1.65 -15.58 2.63
CA ALA A 86 -1.39 -15.43 1.21
C ALA A 86 -1.42 -16.81 0.51
N GLY A 87 -2.61 -17.20 0.03
CA GLY A 87 -2.74 -18.00 -1.20
C GLY A 87 -2.79 -19.52 -1.07
N LYS A 88 -3.94 -20.07 -0.65
CA LYS A 88 -4.37 -21.40 -1.11
C LYS A 88 -4.89 -21.24 -2.55
N LYS A 89 -4.04 -21.50 -3.55
CA LYS A 89 -4.50 -21.82 -4.91
C LYS A 89 -4.33 -23.33 -5.10
N ARG A 90 -5.46 -24.02 -5.19
CA ARG A 90 -5.56 -25.39 -5.73
C ARG A 90 -5.45 -25.33 -7.24
#